data_AF-A0A2N0T3A1-F1
#
_entry.id   AF-A0A2N0T3A1-F1
#
_cell.length_a   1.000
_cell.length_b   1.000
_cell.length_c   1.000
_cell.angle_alpha   90.00
_cell.angle_beta   90.00
_cell.angle_gamma   90.00
#
_symmetry.space_group_name_H-M   'P 1'
#
loop_
_entity.id
_entity.type
_entity.pdbx_description
1 polymer ?
#
loop_
_entity_poly.entity_id
_entity_poly.type
_entity_poly.pdbx_seq_one_letter_code
_entity_poly.pdbx_strand_id
1 'polypeptide(L)'
;MKSCKADFDSGHGLNFVGDLNYVVVPPHLVDYAREHAPFGVGIYTPVVEYGRGETLKCVKSSRRFPRKRPALELLFGMTRSLAREHIKGLKDSMDVEPAMEQKELEI
;
A
#
# COMPACT_ATOMS: atom_id res chain seq x y z
N MET A 1 3.97 1.44 2.36
CA MET A 1 3.92 2.26 3.59
C MET A 1 5.16 1.96 4.39
N LYS A 2 5.80 2.96 4.99
CA LYS A 2 6.91 2.78 5.92
C LYS A 2 6.50 3.30 7.28
N SER A 3 6.49 2.44 8.29
CA SER A 3 5.94 2.75 9.62
C SER A 3 6.95 3.37 10.57
N CYS A 4 8.24 3.03 10.42
CA CYS A 4 9.32 3.53 11.26
C CYS A 4 10.62 3.68 10.45
N LYS A 5 11.67 4.24 11.08
CA LYS A 5 13.00 4.40 10.46
C LYS A 5 13.58 3.06 10.00
N ALA A 6 13.57 2.05 10.89
CA ALA A 6 14.08 0.72 10.56
C ALA A 6 13.33 0.08 9.39
N ASP A 7 12.00 0.25 9.35
CA ASP A 7 11.21 -0.20 8.21
C ASP A 7 11.61 0.57 6.94
N PHE A 8 11.76 1.89 6.99
CA PHE A 8 12.23 2.69 5.85
C PHE A 8 13.57 2.18 5.30
N ASP A 9 14.55 1.98 6.19
CA ASP A 9 15.92 1.58 5.86
C ASP A 9 16.04 0.14 5.37
N SER A 10 15.07 -0.73 5.72
CA SER A 10 15.02 -2.10 5.20
C SER A 10 14.89 -2.19 3.68
N GLY A 11 14.45 -1.11 3.01
CA GLY A 11 14.20 -1.07 1.57
C GLY A 11 13.02 -1.93 1.10
N HIS A 12 12.42 -2.76 1.96
CA HIS A 12 11.34 -3.66 1.59
C HIS A 12 10.09 -2.91 1.12
N GLY A 13 9.54 -3.26 -0.04
CA GLY A 13 8.33 -2.61 -0.55
C GLY A 13 8.53 -1.17 -1.07
N LEU A 14 9.78 -0.72 -1.25
CA LEU A 14 10.10 0.48 -2.02
C LEU A 14 10.16 0.16 -3.53
N ASN A 15 9.00 -0.22 -4.08
CA ASN A 15 8.87 -0.59 -5.49
C ASN A 15 8.53 0.64 -6.33
N PHE A 16 9.54 1.38 -6.78
CA PHE A 16 9.37 2.59 -7.59
C PHE A 16 9.29 2.29 -9.10
N VAL A 17 8.23 1.59 -9.50
CA VAL A 17 8.03 1.11 -10.90
C VAL A 17 7.09 1.97 -11.73
N GLY A 18 6.37 2.89 -11.10
CA GLY A 18 5.35 3.72 -11.74
C GLY A 18 5.91 4.99 -12.38
N ASP A 19 5.05 5.69 -13.12
CA ASP A 19 5.34 7.03 -13.64
C ASP A 19 5.47 8.06 -12.51
N LEU A 20 4.64 7.94 -11.46
CA LEU A 20 4.68 8.75 -10.26
C LEU A 20 4.86 7.83 -9.05
N ASN A 21 5.93 8.06 -8.30
CA ASN A 21 6.35 7.19 -7.21
C ASN A 21 6.25 7.92 -5.88
N TYR A 22 5.60 7.29 -4.91
CA TYR A 22 5.35 7.86 -3.59
C TYR A 22 5.74 6.89 -2.48
N VAL A 23 6.25 7.44 -1.38
CA VAL A 23 6.32 6.74 -0.10
C VAL A 23 5.27 7.33 0.85
N VAL A 24 4.62 6.46 1.62
CA VAL A 24 3.68 6.86 2.66
C VAL A 24 4.36 6.63 4.00
N VAL A 25 4.50 7.69 4.80
CA VAL A 25 5.17 7.69 6.11
C VAL A 25 4.31 8.41 7.15
N PRO A 26 4.40 8.06 8.44
CA PRO A 26 3.73 8.80 9.50
C PRO A 26 4.32 10.22 9.67
N PRO A 27 3.58 11.16 10.31
CA PRO A 27 3.99 12.57 10.40
C PRO A 27 5.39 12.78 10.98
N HIS A 28 5.76 12.02 12.00
CA HIS A 28 7.05 12.13 12.68
C HIS A 28 8.25 11.63 11.82
N LEU A 29 7.98 10.94 10.70
CA LEU A 29 9.00 10.39 9.81
C LEU A 29 9.14 11.19 8.50
N VAL A 30 8.33 12.25 8.32
CA VAL A 30 8.30 13.06 7.10
C VAL A 30 9.66 13.68 6.78
N ASP A 31 10.31 14.31 7.77
CA ASP A 31 11.59 14.98 7.55
C ASP A 31 12.71 13.98 7.23
N TYR A 32 12.72 12.85 7.93
CA TYR A 32 13.61 11.74 7.62
C TYR A 32 13.42 11.25 6.18
N ALA A 33 12.17 11.05 5.75
CA ALA A 33 11.86 10.62 4.40
C ALA A 33 12.21 11.68 3.34
N ARG A 34 12.16 12.98 3.66
CA ARG A 34 12.58 14.04 2.73
C ARG A 34 14.06 13.96 2.41
N GLU A 35 14.88 13.64 3.42
CA GLU A 35 16.33 13.53 3.31
C GLU A 35 16.79 12.20 2.69
N HIS A 36 16.13 11.09 3.05
CA HIS A 36 16.60 9.74 2.72
C HIS A 36 15.87 9.10 1.53
N ALA A 37 14.69 9.59 1.13
CA ALA A 37 14.00 9.05 -0.04
C ALA A 37 14.77 9.35 -1.33
N PRO A 38 14.77 8.42 -2.31
CA PRO A 38 15.38 8.66 -3.61
C PRO A 38 14.88 9.94 -4.25
N PHE A 39 15.78 10.61 -4.97
CA PHE A 39 15.47 11.88 -5.62
C PHE A 39 14.25 11.77 -6.55
N GLY A 40 13.33 12.72 -6.42
CA GLY A 40 12.09 12.76 -7.20
C GLY A 40 10.93 11.94 -6.63
N VAL A 41 11.15 11.06 -5.65
CA VAL A 41 10.06 10.33 -4.98
C VAL A 41 9.23 11.30 -4.12
N GLY A 42 7.91 11.22 -4.26
CA GLY A 42 6.95 12.00 -3.50
C GLY A 42 6.66 11.38 -2.12
N ILE A 43 6.06 12.17 -1.23
CA ILE A 43 5.80 11.77 0.16
C ILE A 43 4.35 12.11 0.51
N TYR A 44 3.63 11.11 0.99
CA TYR A 44 2.33 11.25 1.65
C TYR A 44 2.46 10.99 3.15
N THR A 45 1.65 11.70 3.94
CA THR A 45 1.49 11.46 5.37
C THR A 45 0.00 11.40 5.73
N PRO A 46 -0.42 10.51 6.63
CA PRO A 46 -1.75 10.61 7.22
C PRO A 46 -1.83 11.86 8.09
N VAL A 47 -2.98 12.53 8.04
CA VAL A 47 -3.33 13.70 8.84
C VAL A 47 -4.73 13.46 9.36
N VAL A 48 -4.97 13.76 10.64
CA VAL A 48 -6.30 13.68 11.23
C VAL A 48 -7.05 14.97 10.85
N GLU A 49 -8.14 14.84 10.10
CA GLU A 49 -9.06 15.94 9.86
C GLU A 49 -10.21 15.89 10.88
N TYR A 50 -10.49 17.02 11.53
CA TYR A 50 -11.58 17.14 12.50
C TYR A 50 -12.91 16.70 11.86
N GLY A 51 -13.49 15.63 12.39
CA GLY A 51 -14.80 15.11 11.98
C GLY A 51 -14.83 14.27 10.69
N ARG A 52 -13.69 13.99 10.04
CA ARG A 52 -13.64 13.20 8.78
C ARG A 52 -12.71 11.98 8.78
N GLY A 53 -12.07 11.70 9.92
CA GLY A 53 -11.12 10.58 10.04
C GLY A 53 -9.72 10.95 9.51
N GLU A 54 -8.90 9.93 9.27
CA GLU A 54 -7.53 10.10 8.76
C GLU A 54 -7.54 10.25 7.23
N THR A 55 -6.99 11.37 6.74
CA THR A 55 -6.80 11.63 5.30
C THR A 55 -5.31 11.63 4.95
N LEU A 56 -4.97 11.19 3.73
CA LEU A 56 -3.58 11.24 3.25
C LEU A 56 -3.30 12.59 2.60
N LYS A 57 -2.39 13.36 3.20
CA LYS A 57 -1.91 14.63 2.66
C LYS A 57 -0.61 14.44 1.87
N CYS A 58 -0.56 14.99 0.67
CA CYS A 58 0.67 15.08 -0.12
C CYS A 58 1.57 16.18 0.48
N VAL A 59 2.73 15.80 1.00
CA VAL A 59 3.70 16.73 1.61
C VAL A 59 4.82 17.08 0.62
N LYS A 60 5.12 16.17 -0.31
CA LYS A 60 6.08 16.35 -1.40
C LYS A 60 5.52 15.67 -2.64
N SER A 61 5.26 16.44 -3.70
CA SER A 61 4.83 15.85 -4.98
C SER A 61 5.95 15.04 -5.62
N SER A 62 5.57 13.93 -6.25
CA SER A 62 6.49 13.10 -7.02
C SER A 62 6.84 13.74 -8.35
N ARG A 63 8.05 13.49 -8.84
CA ARG A 63 8.44 13.79 -10.21
C ARG A 63 8.06 12.62 -11.11
N ARG A 64 7.92 12.89 -12.41
CA ARG A 64 7.72 11.82 -13.39
C ARG A 64 9.02 11.02 -13.58
N PHE A 65 8.93 9.71 -13.44
CA PHE A 65 10.02 8.78 -13.70
C PHE A 65 9.83 8.07 -15.05
N PRO A 66 10.91 7.87 -15.82
CA PRO A 66 10.84 7.02 -17.00
C PRO A 66 10.59 5.57 -16.57
N ARG A 67 9.53 4.96 -17.10
CA ARG A 67 9.23 3.55 -16.82
C ARG A 67 10.29 2.64 -17.42
N LYS A 68 10.69 1.62 -16.65
CA LYS A 68 11.55 0.53 -17.14
C LYS A 68 10.79 -0.51 -17.96
N ARG A 69 9.47 -0.59 -17.78
CA ARG A 69 8.59 -1.56 -18.45
C ARG A 69 7.37 -0.86 -19.07
N PRO A 70 6.76 -1.43 -20.11
CA PRO A 70 5.56 -0.87 -20.72
C PRO A 70 4.40 -0.76 -19.72
N ALA A 71 3.56 0.25 -19.89
CA ALA A 71 2.39 0.50 -19.04
C ALA A 71 1.47 -0.72 -18.93
N LEU A 72 1.26 -1.41 -20.07
CA LEU A 72 0.38 -2.57 -20.16
C LEU A 72 0.89 -3.74 -19.31
N GLU A 73 2.20 -3.95 -19.26
CA GLU A 73 2.81 -5.03 -18.47
C GLU A 73 2.64 -4.77 -16.97
N LEU A 74 2.87 -3.53 -16.53
CA LEU A 74 2.66 -3.13 -15.14
C LEU A 74 1.18 -3.28 -14.75
N LEU A 75 0.27 -2.83 -15.61
CA LEU A 75 -1.17 -2.94 -15.39
C LEU A 75 -1.60 -4.41 -15.29
N PHE A 76 -1.13 -5.26 -16.20
CA PHE A 76 -1.39 -6.70 -16.16
C PHE A 76 -0.88 -7.35 -14.85
N GLY A 77 0.31 -6.96 -14.40
CA GLY A 77 0.86 -7.42 -13.12
C GLY A 77 -0.03 -7.05 -11.93
N MET A 78 -0.53 -5.81 -11.91
CA MET A 78 -1.43 -5.29 -10.88
C MET A 78 -2.79 -5.97 -10.90
N THR A 79 -3.44 -6.07 -12.07
CA THR A 79 -4.77 -6.68 -12.21
C THR A 79 -4.74 -8.17 -11.89
N ARG A 80 -3.70 -8.89 -12.32
CA ARG A 80 -3.48 -10.30 -11.94
C ARG A 80 -3.30 -10.45 -10.43
N SER A 81 -2.57 -9.54 -9.78
CA SER A 81 -2.41 -9.61 -8.32
C SER A 81 -3.71 -9.34 -7.59
N LEU A 82 -4.47 -8.34 -8.04
CA LEU A 82 -5.81 -8.04 -7.52
C LEU A 82 -6.75 -9.24 -7.65
N ALA A 83 -6.75 -9.90 -8.82
CA ALA A 83 -7.58 -11.07 -9.07
C ALA A 83 -7.24 -12.25 -8.13
N ARG A 84 -5.95 -12.45 -7.81
CA ARG A 84 -5.54 -13.48 -6.85
C ARG A 84 -6.06 -13.19 -5.44
N GLU A 85 -5.93 -11.96 -4.96
CA GLU A 85 -6.47 -11.56 -3.66
C GLU A 85 -8.01 -11.69 -3.63
N HIS A 86 -8.68 -11.34 -4.72
CA HIS A 86 -10.13 -11.49 -4.82
C HIS A 86 -10.58 -12.96 -4.73
N ILE A 87 -9.93 -13.86 -5.48
CA ILE A 87 -10.22 -15.30 -5.42
C ILE A 87 -9.90 -15.86 -4.04
N LYS A 88 -8.82 -15.41 -3.40
CA LYS A 88 -8.48 -15.82 -2.04
C LYS A 88 -9.55 -15.39 -1.04
N GLY A 89 -10.00 -14.13 -1.08
CA GLY A 89 -11.07 -13.63 -0.21
C GLY A 89 -12.39 -14.38 -0.39
N LEU A 90 -12.72 -14.77 -1.62
CA LEU A 90 -13.89 -15.64 -1.90
C LEU A 90 -13.77 -17.00 -1.21
N LYS A 91 -12.61 -17.66 -1.32
CA LYS A 91 -12.37 -18.94 -0.64
C LYS A 91 -12.45 -18.81 0.87
N ASP A 92 -11.76 -17.81 1.43
CA ASP A 92 -11.77 -17.53 2.87
C ASP A 92 -13.21 -17.29 3.37
N SER A 93 -14.09 -16.68 2.56
CA SER A 93 -15.52 -16.52 2.93
C SER A 93 -16.35 -17.80 2.83
N MET A 94 -16.04 -18.69 1.88
CA MET A 94 -16.73 -19.96 1.71
C MET A 94 -16.31 -21.00 2.75
N ASP A 95 -15.08 -20.94 3.24
CA ASP A 95 -14.55 -21.83 4.29
C ASP A 95 -15.08 -21.50 5.70
N VAL A 96 -15.72 -20.32 5.88
CA VAL A 96 -16.34 -19.91 7.16
C VAL A 96 -17.75 -20.47 7.34
N GLU A 97 -18.50 -20.64 6.25
CA GLU A 97 -19.87 -21.20 6.26
C GLU A 97 -19.97 -22.64 6.83
N PRO A 98 -19.12 -23.63 6.48
CA PRO A 98 -19.25 -25.00 6.98
C PRO A 98 -18.92 -25.16 8.47
N ALA A 99 -18.26 -24.18 9.10
CA ALA A 99 -17.89 -24.25 10.52
C ALA A 99 -19.02 -23.82 11.46
N MET A 100 -20.01 -23.04 10.99
CA MET A 100 -21.15 -22.63 11.82
C MET A 100 -22.23 -23.71 11.91
N GLU A 101 -22.50 -24.45 10.82
CA GLU A 101 -23.47 -25.56 10.81
C GLU A 101 -23.09 -26.70 11.77
N GLN A 102 -21.79 -26.94 12.00
CA GLN A 102 -21.34 -28.01 12.89
C GLN A 102 -21.57 -27.71 14.37
N LYS A 103 -21.82 -26.45 14.75
CA LYS A 103 -22.03 -26.05 16.15
C LYS A 103 -23.51 -26.06 16.58
N GLU A 104 -24.43 -26.04 15.62
CA GLU A 104 -25.88 -26.09 15.89
C GLU A 104 -26.42 -27.53 16.01
N LEU A 105 -25.64 -28.54 15.62
CA LEU A 105 -26.00 -29.96 15.67
C LEU A 105 -25.51 -30.71 16.93
N GLU A 106 -24.82 -30.03 17.86
CA GLU A 106 -24.30 -30.62 19.11
C GLU A 106 -25.14 -30.28 20.37
N ILE A 107 -26.43 -29.96 20.24
CA ILE A 107 -27.35 -29.75 21.39
C ILE A 107 -28.23 -30.98 21.64
#